data_AF-A0A0F8YD88-F1
#
_entry.id   AF-A0A0F8YD88-F1
#
_cell.length_a   1.000
_cell.length_b   1.000
_cell.length_c   1.000
_cell.angle_alpha   90.00
_cell.angle_beta   90.00
_cell.angle_gamma   90.00
#
_symmetry.space_group_name_H-M   'P 1'
#
loop_
_entity.id
_entity.type
_entity.pdbx_description
1 polymer ?
#
loop_
_entity_poly.entity_id
_entity_poly.type
_entity_poly.pdbx_seq_one_letter_code
_entity_poly.pdbx_strand_id
1 'polypeptide(L)'
;IPALEYVDNPDTPANEADLTDTSQWNVAQLYDNGGNRKGDSLTFTLDGELFVDRFGFDEIGFGIKYDSKGSSEASRESKFLVETLGQPFSSLDAGLAAVNEDFFDGKANWPSSWVAPSGHYIQANRGYFRELYGIESESLVLEKTFDVDEKAYSAYIQGNFSSTLFGRDIDGQVGLRYENAKIDMTFFDIDQNPTDVSFADNSSSAWLPSFVVRYHLAEDLIARAAYTETIRRPEFSQLNSFIYYTEDVTDIGYGTANGGNPSIKPVESKNYDLTLEWYFAEASSLYGTLFKRDIEGFVYGSNRIIQYQGPDATEPEDYILTQPNNSSNGTLDGLELGLVYFP
;
A
#
# COMPACT_ATOMS: atom_id res chain seq x y z
N ILE A 1 -28.23 12.94 -2.45
CA ILE A 1 -27.73 14.23 -2.97
C ILE A 1 -27.37 15.05 -1.75
N PRO A 2 -26.12 15.48 -1.53
CA PRO A 2 -25.83 16.42 -0.45
C PRO A 2 -26.64 17.70 -0.73
N ALA A 3 -27.60 17.99 0.15
CA ALA A 3 -28.35 19.24 0.11
C ALA A 3 -27.51 20.29 0.84
N LEU A 4 -27.08 21.33 0.11
CA LEU A 4 -26.65 22.58 0.72
C LEU A 4 -27.91 23.42 0.87
N GLU A 5 -28.36 23.59 2.11
CA GLU A 5 -29.48 24.46 2.46
C GLU A 5 -28.90 25.75 3.04
N TYR A 6 -29.15 26.88 2.36
CA TYR A 6 -28.88 28.21 2.88
C TYR A 6 -30.24 28.85 3.17
N VAL A 7 -30.44 29.24 4.43
CA VAL A 7 -31.68 29.85 4.88
C VAL A 7 -31.51 31.36 4.76
N ASP A 8 -32.01 31.94 3.66
CA ASP A 8 -32.17 33.38 3.52
C ASP A 8 -33.14 33.87 4.59
N ASN A 9 -32.69 34.82 5.42
CA ASN A 9 -33.53 35.46 6.41
C ASN A 9 -33.89 36.86 5.90
N PRO A 10 -35.08 37.04 5.29
CA PRO A 10 -35.46 38.31 4.68
C PRO A 10 -35.62 39.46 5.70
N ASP A 11 -35.57 39.17 7.00
CA ASP A 11 -35.63 40.16 8.08
C ASP A 11 -34.24 40.76 8.41
N THR A 12 -33.15 40.23 7.85
CA THR A 12 -31.81 40.79 7.98
C THR A 12 -31.42 41.61 6.74
N PRO A 13 -30.64 42.70 6.91
CA PRO A 13 -30.14 43.50 5.79
C PRO A 13 -28.96 42.85 5.05
N ALA A 14 -28.46 41.71 5.55
CA ALA A 14 -27.44 40.93 4.87
C ALA A 14 -28.08 40.16 3.71
N ASN A 15 -27.29 39.84 2.68
CA ASN A 15 -27.75 39.01 1.57
C ASN A 15 -27.14 37.62 1.75
N GLU A 16 -27.82 36.75 2.49
CA GLU A 16 -27.29 35.41 2.84
C GLU A 16 -27.13 34.47 1.63
N ALA A 17 -27.59 34.90 0.44
CA ALA A 17 -27.33 34.23 -0.83
C ALA A 17 -25.99 34.62 -1.48
N ASP A 18 -25.34 35.70 -1.03
CA ASP A 18 -24.01 36.10 -1.50
C ASP A 18 -22.91 35.34 -0.77
N LEU A 19 -22.58 34.16 -1.29
CA LEU A 19 -21.52 33.32 -0.74
C LEU A 19 -20.11 33.92 -0.90
N THR A 20 -19.96 35.08 -1.56
CA THR A 20 -18.67 35.79 -1.70
C THR A 20 -18.45 36.82 -0.59
N ASP A 21 -19.48 37.16 0.18
CA ASP A 21 -19.40 38.11 1.29
C ASP A 21 -18.72 37.49 2.51
N THR A 22 -17.46 37.87 2.74
CA THR A 22 -16.64 37.37 3.86
C THR A 22 -17.18 37.74 5.24
N SER A 23 -18.11 38.69 5.35
CA SER A 23 -18.72 39.04 6.64
C SER A 23 -19.73 38.01 7.13
N GLN A 24 -20.20 37.12 6.24
CA GLN A 24 -21.18 36.08 6.54
C GLN A 24 -20.54 34.77 7.01
N TRP A 25 -19.21 34.66 6.91
CA TRP A 25 -18.46 33.45 7.26
C TRP A 25 -17.66 33.66 8.53
N ASN A 26 -17.59 32.62 9.36
CA ASN A 26 -16.63 32.55 10.48
C ASN A 26 -15.52 31.56 10.14
N VAL A 27 -14.31 31.88 10.59
CA VAL A 27 -13.19 30.96 10.49
C VAL A 27 -13.21 30.00 11.69
N ALA A 28 -13.15 28.70 11.40
CA ALA A 28 -13.29 27.64 12.38
C ALA A 28 -11.94 27.00 12.73
N GLN A 29 -11.77 25.70 12.49
CA GLN A 29 -10.54 24.94 12.75
C GLN A 29 -9.45 25.23 11.70
N LEU A 30 -8.19 25.15 12.11
CA LEU A 30 -7.03 25.05 11.23
C LEU A 30 -6.26 23.79 11.61
N TYR A 31 -6.06 22.83 10.70
CA TYR A 31 -5.20 21.68 10.93
C TYR A 31 -3.81 21.89 10.33
N ASP A 32 -2.78 22.00 11.18
CA ASP A 32 -1.39 22.08 10.73
C ASP A 32 -0.65 20.76 10.99
N ASN A 33 -0.95 19.76 10.17
CA ASN A 33 -0.33 18.43 10.28
C ASN A 33 0.94 18.35 9.42
N GLY A 34 1.85 17.46 9.78
CA GLY A 34 3.08 17.23 9.04
C GLY A 34 3.47 15.77 9.04
N GLY A 35 4.14 15.33 7.98
CA GLY A 35 4.65 13.98 7.86
C GLY A 35 5.95 13.96 7.08
N ASN A 36 6.83 13.04 7.44
CA ASN A 36 8.05 12.73 6.72
C ASN A 36 8.25 11.22 6.70
N ARG A 37 8.40 10.67 5.49
CA ARG A 37 8.74 9.27 5.27
C ARG A 37 10.13 9.20 4.68
N LYS A 38 10.98 8.30 5.19
CA LYS A 38 12.33 8.06 4.67
C LYS A 38 12.51 6.56 4.48
N GLY A 39 13.12 6.19 3.37
CA GLY A 39 13.57 4.83 3.12
C GLY A 39 14.98 4.84 2.57
N ASP A 40 15.75 3.84 2.95
CA ASP A 40 17.10 3.60 2.45
C ASP A 40 17.27 2.12 2.11
N SER A 41 18.20 1.83 1.19
CA SER A 41 18.49 0.46 0.81
C SER A 41 19.93 0.32 0.36
N LEU A 42 20.54 -0.80 0.76
CA LEU A 42 21.80 -1.30 0.26
C LEU A 42 21.60 -2.71 -0.29
N THR A 43 21.94 -2.90 -1.56
CA THR A 43 21.89 -4.20 -2.23
C THR A 43 23.28 -4.59 -2.71
N PHE A 44 23.68 -5.83 -2.42
CA PHE A 44 24.82 -6.49 -3.03
C PHE A 44 24.33 -7.67 -3.86
N THR A 45 24.86 -7.83 -5.06
CA THR A 45 24.54 -8.95 -5.95
C THR A 45 25.81 -9.45 -6.61
N LEU A 46 25.96 -10.77 -6.67
CA LEU A 46 27.03 -11.44 -7.40
C LEU A 46 26.39 -12.59 -8.17
N ASP A 47 26.59 -12.58 -9.49
CA ASP A 47 26.10 -13.61 -10.40
C ASP A 47 27.26 -14.18 -11.21
N GLY A 48 27.13 -15.44 -11.61
CA GLY A 48 28.10 -16.13 -12.44
C GLY A 48 27.42 -17.13 -13.37
N GLU A 49 27.98 -17.26 -14.56
CA GLU A 49 27.54 -18.18 -15.61
C GLU A 49 28.72 -19.08 -16.00
N LEU A 50 28.45 -20.38 -16.11
CA LEU A 50 29.41 -21.39 -16.52
C LEU A 50 28.84 -22.15 -17.70
N PHE A 51 29.40 -21.93 -18.88
CA PHE A 51 29.14 -22.77 -20.04
C PHE A 51 29.78 -24.13 -19.82
N VAL A 52 28.97 -25.18 -19.90
CA VAL A 52 29.37 -26.56 -19.62
C VAL A 52 28.83 -27.45 -20.72
N ASP A 53 29.59 -28.46 -21.15
CA ASP A 53 29.12 -29.51 -22.06
C ASP A 53 29.06 -30.86 -21.33
N ARG A 54 28.65 -30.85 -20.05
CA ARG A 54 28.66 -32.03 -19.17
C ARG A 54 27.41 -32.08 -18.31
N PHE A 55 27.04 -33.29 -17.90
CA PHE A 55 25.86 -33.56 -17.06
C PHE A 55 24.50 -33.22 -17.69
N GLY A 56 24.45 -33.02 -19.02
CA GLY A 56 23.22 -32.74 -19.75
C GLY A 56 22.75 -31.28 -19.63
N PHE A 57 23.64 -30.37 -19.21
CA PHE A 57 23.41 -28.92 -19.23
C PHE A 57 24.39 -28.28 -20.19
N ASP A 58 23.96 -27.18 -20.80
CA ASP A 58 24.77 -26.30 -21.68
C ASP A 58 25.35 -25.11 -20.89
N GLU A 59 24.65 -24.73 -19.82
CA GLU A 59 24.98 -23.57 -19.01
C GLU A 59 24.51 -23.77 -17.57
N ILE A 60 25.33 -23.38 -16.61
CA ILE A 60 24.98 -23.31 -15.19
C ILE A 60 25.12 -21.86 -14.72
N GLY A 61 24.01 -21.27 -14.32
CA GLY A 61 23.96 -19.97 -13.67
C GLY A 61 23.86 -20.12 -12.15
N PHE A 62 24.53 -19.25 -11.40
CA PHE A 62 24.40 -19.17 -9.96
C PHE A 62 24.54 -17.72 -9.50
N GLY A 63 23.97 -17.41 -8.34
CA GLY A 63 24.13 -16.08 -7.79
C GLY A 63 23.74 -15.99 -6.33
N ILE A 64 24.19 -14.93 -5.69
CA ILE A 64 23.85 -14.56 -4.32
C ILE A 64 23.44 -13.08 -4.28
N LYS A 65 22.48 -12.78 -3.41
CA LYS A 65 22.03 -11.41 -3.16
C LYS A 65 21.90 -11.18 -1.66
N TYR A 66 22.31 -9.98 -1.23
CA TYR A 66 22.03 -9.44 0.09
C TYR A 66 21.31 -8.11 -0.07
N ASP A 67 20.21 -7.93 0.65
CA ASP A 67 19.46 -6.68 0.73
C ASP A 67 19.37 -6.24 2.20
N SER A 68 19.67 -4.98 2.46
CA SER A 68 19.34 -4.28 3.70
C SER A 68 18.45 -3.10 3.34
N LYS A 69 17.28 -2.98 3.97
CA LYS A 69 16.35 -1.88 3.74
C LYS A 69 15.90 -1.30 5.07
N GLY A 70 15.97 0.03 5.17
CA GLY A 70 15.39 0.80 6.26
C GLY A 70 14.16 1.55 5.78
N SER A 71 13.13 1.68 6.63
CA SER A 71 12.00 2.58 6.40
C SER A 71 11.56 3.21 7.72
N SER A 72 11.32 4.51 7.71
CA SER A 72 10.80 5.23 8.87
C SER A 72 9.74 6.25 8.48
N GLU A 73 8.79 6.44 9.38
CA GLU A 73 7.80 7.50 9.32
C GLU A 73 7.91 8.36 10.57
N ALA A 74 7.78 9.66 10.38
CA ALA A 74 7.61 10.62 11.45
C ALA A 74 6.44 11.53 11.09
N SER A 75 5.56 11.77 12.04
CA SER A 75 4.40 12.64 11.86
C SER A 75 4.28 13.65 13.00
N ARG A 76 3.46 14.66 12.77
CA ARG A 76 2.93 15.52 13.81
C ARG A 76 1.47 15.77 13.52
N GLU A 77 0.67 15.71 14.57
CA GLU A 77 -0.70 16.17 14.57
C GLU A 77 -0.77 17.50 15.31
N SER A 78 -1.59 18.40 14.80
CA SER A 78 -1.69 19.74 15.38
C SER A 78 -2.39 19.69 16.73
N LYS A 79 -1.68 20.12 17.79
CA LYS A 79 -2.23 20.31 19.13
C LYS A 79 -2.67 21.78 19.25
N PHE A 80 -3.97 22.06 19.22
CA PHE A 80 -4.50 23.43 19.28
C PHE A 80 -4.73 23.89 20.72
N LEU A 81 -4.43 25.16 21.01
CA LEU A 81 -4.95 25.83 22.20
C LEU A 81 -6.33 26.45 21.93
N VAL A 82 -6.64 26.72 20.66
CA VAL A 82 -7.92 27.28 20.20
C VAL A 82 -8.54 26.30 19.20
N GLU A 83 -9.57 25.57 19.61
CA GLU A 83 -10.26 24.58 18.78
C GLU A 83 -11.12 25.23 17.68
N THR A 84 -11.64 26.42 17.90
CA THR A 84 -12.40 27.19 16.91
C THR A 84 -12.08 28.67 17.07
N LEU A 85 -11.55 29.31 16.03
CA LEU A 85 -11.18 30.73 16.11
C LEU A 85 -12.40 31.63 16.29
N GLY A 86 -13.51 31.31 15.62
CA GLY A 86 -14.82 31.93 15.85
C GLY A 86 -14.88 33.42 15.48
N GLN A 87 -13.94 33.88 14.65
CA GLN A 87 -13.88 35.27 14.18
C GLN A 87 -14.47 35.38 12.77
N PRO A 88 -15.13 36.51 12.44
CA PRO A 88 -15.59 36.78 11.08
C PRO A 88 -14.42 36.68 10.09
N PHE A 89 -14.63 36.04 8.94
CA PHE A 89 -13.60 35.95 7.91
C PHE A 89 -13.18 37.36 7.45
N SER A 90 -14.12 38.30 7.39
CA SER A 90 -13.84 39.71 7.12
C SER A 90 -12.92 40.41 8.15
N SER A 91 -12.68 39.84 9.34
CA SER A 91 -11.75 40.41 10.33
C SER A 91 -10.30 39.98 10.14
N LEU A 92 -10.03 39.03 9.24
CA LEU A 92 -8.69 38.59 8.89
C LEU A 92 -8.14 39.35 7.66
N ASP A 93 -6.87 39.15 7.36
CA ASP A 93 -6.23 39.82 6.21
C ASP A 93 -6.94 39.49 4.89
N ALA A 94 -7.17 40.52 4.07
CA ALA A 94 -7.91 40.40 2.82
C ALA A 94 -7.27 39.42 1.83
N GLY A 95 -5.95 39.17 1.92
CA GLY A 95 -5.27 38.18 1.07
C GLY A 95 -5.66 36.73 1.36
N LEU A 96 -6.32 36.46 2.49
CA LEU A 96 -6.87 35.14 2.80
C LEU A 96 -8.09 34.81 1.94
N ALA A 97 -8.85 35.80 1.46
CA ALA A 97 -10.03 35.56 0.64
C ALA A 97 -9.64 35.22 -0.80
N ALA A 98 -10.05 34.04 -1.27
CA ALA A 98 -10.06 33.68 -2.68
C ALA A 98 -11.50 33.41 -3.11
N VAL A 99 -11.96 34.07 -4.16
CA VAL A 99 -13.29 33.87 -4.73
C VAL A 99 -13.15 32.98 -5.95
N ASN A 100 -13.90 31.87 -6.01
CA ASN A 100 -14.03 31.14 -7.26
C ASN A 100 -15.10 31.80 -8.13
N GLU A 101 -14.88 31.76 -9.43
CA GLU A 101 -15.80 32.32 -10.42
C GLU A 101 -16.17 31.24 -11.44
N ASP A 102 -17.32 31.43 -12.09
CA ASP A 102 -17.79 30.60 -13.20
C ASP A 102 -17.84 29.10 -12.92
N PHE A 103 -18.18 28.68 -11.70
CA PHE A 103 -18.36 27.26 -11.40
C PHE A 103 -19.45 26.67 -12.30
N PHE A 104 -19.10 25.61 -13.04
CA PHE A 104 -19.92 25.03 -14.12
C PHE A 104 -20.34 25.99 -15.23
N ASP A 105 -19.61 27.09 -15.48
CA ASP A 105 -19.98 28.16 -16.41
C ASP A 105 -21.40 28.72 -16.16
N GLY A 106 -21.90 28.66 -14.92
CA GLY A 106 -23.27 29.05 -14.58
C GLY A 106 -24.36 28.16 -15.19
N LYS A 107 -24.01 26.98 -15.71
CA LYS A 107 -24.95 26.04 -16.35
C LYS A 107 -25.69 25.13 -15.36
N ALA A 108 -25.35 25.20 -14.08
CA ALA A 108 -25.96 24.43 -13.01
C ALA A 108 -26.82 25.33 -12.13
N ASN A 109 -27.93 24.81 -11.57
CA ASN A 109 -28.72 25.49 -10.56
C ASN A 109 -28.07 25.40 -9.16
N TRP A 110 -26.76 25.60 -9.10
CA TRP A 110 -25.93 25.65 -7.90
C TRP A 110 -25.21 26.99 -7.86
N PRO A 111 -24.75 27.47 -6.69
CA PRO A 111 -23.96 28.69 -6.60
C PRO A 111 -22.76 28.62 -7.56
N SER A 112 -22.58 29.66 -8.37
CA SER A 112 -21.49 29.73 -9.36
C SER A 112 -20.20 30.31 -8.78
N SER A 113 -20.28 30.90 -7.58
CA SER A 113 -19.20 31.62 -6.91
C SER A 113 -19.37 31.58 -5.39
N TRP A 114 -18.27 31.43 -4.67
CA TRP A 114 -18.20 31.53 -3.21
C TRP A 114 -16.78 31.94 -2.79
N VAL A 115 -16.64 32.44 -1.57
CA VAL A 115 -15.32 32.68 -0.98
C VAL A 115 -14.79 31.41 -0.32
N ALA A 116 -13.49 31.17 -0.50
CA ALA A 116 -12.73 30.13 0.18
C ALA A 116 -11.41 30.71 0.71
N PRO A 117 -10.87 30.14 1.80
CA PRO A 117 -9.53 30.52 2.26
C PRO A 117 -8.47 30.12 1.21
N SER A 118 -7.62 31.09 0.87
CA SER A 118 -6.49 30.89 -0.05
C SER A 118 -5.41 30.03 0.60
N GLY A 119 -5.29 28.78 0.15
CA GLY A 119 -4.23 27.87 0.62
C GLY A 119 -2.82 28.42 0.37
N HIS A 120 -2.61 29.16 -0.73
CA HIS A 120 -1.33 29.81 -1.01
C HIS A 120 -1.02 30.93 -0.01
N TYR A 121 -2.03 31.73 0.35
CA TYR A 121 -1.87 32.78 1.34
C TYR A 121 -1.58 32.21 2.73
N ILE A 122 -2.32 31.16 3.14
CA ILE A 122 -2.08 30.45 4.40
C ILE A 122 -0.65 29.92 4.45
N GLN A 123 -0.19 29.28 3.38
CA GLN A 123 1.17 28.72 3.32
C GLN A 123 2.26 29.79 3.40
N ALA A 124 2.08 30.92 2.69
CA ALA A 124 3.01 32.04 2.71
C ALA A 124 3.06 32.74 4.09
N ASN A 125 1.95 32.73 4.82
CA ASN A 125 1.78 33.40 6.11
C ASN A 125 1.61 32.42 7.28
N ARG A 126 2.16 31.21 7.18
CA ARG A 126 1.98 30.14 8.19
C ARG A 126 2.29 30.56 9.63
N GLY A 127 3.26 31.46 9.81
CA GLY A 127 3.64 31.97 11.14
C GLY A 127 2.52 32.77 11.79
N TYR A 128 1.85 33.63 11.02
CA TYR A 128 0.69 34.40 11.46
C TYR A 128 -0.46 33.47 11.88
N PHE A 129 -0.79 32.47 11.06
CA PHE A 129 -1.86 31.53 11.40
C PHE A 129 -1.51 30.64 12.60
N ARG A 130 -0.26 30.23 12.75
CA ARG A 130 0.17 29.49 13.95
C ARG A 130 0.01 30.32 15.21
N GLU A 131 0.44 31.57 15.19
CA GLU A 131 0.27 32.50 16.32
C GLU A 131 -1.22 32.72 16.63
N LEU A 132 -2.04 32.92 15.60
CA LEU A 132 -3.49 33.13 15.73
C LEU A 132 -4.20 31.95 16.42
N TYR A 133 -3.74 30.72 16.20
CA TYR A 133 -4.27 29.50 16.81
C TYR A 133 -3.49 29.01 18.05
N GLY A 134 -2.50 29.78 18.52
CA GLY A 134 -1.67 29.41 19.66
C GLY A 134 -0.82 28.15 19.44
N ILE A 135 -0.41 27.90 18.19
CA ILE A 135 0.45 26.75 17.85
C ILE A 135 1.90 27.13 18.16
N GLU A 136 2.40 26.63 19.28
CA GLU A 136 3.78 26.83 19.74
C GLU A 136 4.79 26.14 18.81
N SER A 137 6.00 26.73 18.66
CA SER A 137 7.03 26.13 17.78
C SER A 137 7.47 24.73 18.21
N GLU A 138 7.33 24.42 19.51
CA GLU A 138 7.68 23.13 20.10
C GLU A 138 6.72 22.00 19.68
N SER A 139 5.47 22.33 19.30
CA SER A 139 4.50 21.35 18.77
C SER A 139 4.71 21.05 17.29
N LEU A 140 5.65 21.72 16.63
CA LEU A 140 5.96 21.54 15.20
C LEU A 140 7.02 20.47 14.94
N VAL A 141 7.44 19.74 15.97
CA VAL A 141 8.43 18.66 15.87
C VAL A 141 7.75 17.42 15.30
N LEU A 142 8.38 16.78 14.31
CA LEU A 142 7.95 15.48 13.82
C LEU A 142 8.46 14.41 14.79
N GLU A 143 7.54 13.60 15.30
CA GLU A 143 7.83 12.46 16.15
C GLU A 143 7.87 11.22 15.29
N LYS A 144 8.90 10.38 15.47
CA LYS A 144 9.00 9.11 14.75
C LYS A 144 7.85 8.23 15.22
N THR A 145 7.05 7.71 14.29
CA THR A 145 5.93 6.81 14.59
C THR A 145 6.23 5.37 14.19
N PHE A 146 7.19 5.18 13.28
CA PHE A 146 7.51 3.89 12.70
C PHE A 146 8.98 3.79 12.31
N ASP A 147 9.59 2.64 12.57
CA ASP A 147 10.94 2.27 12.16
C ASP A 147 10.98 0.79 11.78
N VAL A 148 11.51 0.47 10.60
CA VAL A 148 11.62 -0.90 10.10
C VAL A 148 12.96 -1.13 9.45
N ASP A 149 13.59 -2.23 9.84
CA ASP A 149 14.80 -2.75 9.24
C ASP A 149 14.56 -4.16 8.70
N GLU A 150 14.66 -4.33 7.38
CA GLU A 150 14.65 -5.63 6.71
C GLU A 150 16.07 -6.02 6.28
N LYS A 151 16.47 -7.25 6.62
CA LYS A 151 17.66 -7.91 6.07
C LYS A 151 17.23 -9.18 5.35
N ALA A 152 17.59 -9.28 4.07
CA ALA A 152 17.27 -10.43 3.24
C ALA A 152 18.50 -10.99 2.53
N TYR A 153 18.52 -12.31 2.39
CA TYR A 153 19.55 -13.07 1.70
C TYR A 153 18.87 -13.99 0.69
N SER A 154 19.45 -14.09 -0.50
CA SER A 154 19.05 -15.10 -1.46
C SER A 154 20.26 -15.74 -2.12
N ALA A 155 20.10 -16.98 -2.52
CA ALA A 155 21.05 -17.71 -3.33
C ALA A 155 20.31 -18.55 -4.35
N TYR A 156 20.83 -18.67 -5.56
CA TYR A 156 20.24 -19.55 -6.56
C TYR A 156 21.31 -20.32 -7.33
N ILE A 157 20.87 -21.45 -7.87
CA ILE A 157 21.58 -22.21 -8.89
C ILE A 157 20.56 -22.67 -9.92
N GLN A 158 20.91 -22.59 -11.20
CA GLN A 158 20.07 -23.01 -12.30
C GLN A 158 20.92 -23.58 -13.42
N GLY A 159 20.36 -24.51 -14.19
CA GLY A 159 20.99 -25.11 -15.35
C GLY A 159 20.08 -25.07 -16.56
N ASN A 160 20.59 -24.59 -17.68
CA ASN A 160 19.94 -24.66 -18.98
C ASN A 160 20.35 -25.96 -19.68
N PHE A 161 19.43 -26.63 -20.34
CA PHE A 161 19.70 -27.84 -21.11
C PHE A 161 19.06 -27.75 -22.50
N SER A 162 19.73 -28.38 -23.46
CA SER A 162 19.20 -28.65 -24.79
C SER A 162 19.60 -30.07 -25.20
N SER A 163 18.70 -30.77 -25.88
CA SER A 163 18.90 -32.14 -26.30
C SER A 163 17.95 -32.50 -27.44
N THR A 164 18.05 -33.74 -27.90
CA THR A 164 17.14 -34.31 -28.89
C THR A 164 16.44 -35.52 -28.28
N LEU A 165 15.11 -35.50 -28.23
CA LEU A 165 14.26 -36.58 -27.74
C LEU A 165 13.30 -36.99 -28.86
N PHE A 166 13.26 -38.28 -29.21
CA PHE A 166 12.44 -38.82 -30.31
C PHE A 166 12.64 -38.12 -31.67
N GLY A 167 13.86 -37.63 -31.94
CA GLY A 167 14.20 -36.92 -33.18
C GLY A 167 13.70 -35.48 -33.24
N ARG A 168 13.30 -34.91 -32.10
CA ARG A 168 12.86 -33.52 -31.94
C ARG A 168 13.65 -32.83 -30.85
N ASP A 169 13.74 -31.51 -30.96
CA ASP A 169 14.47 -30.71 -29.99
C ASP A 169 13.68 -30.60 -28.68
N ILE A 170 14.41 -30.74 -27.57
CA ILE A 170 13.92 -30.50 -26.22
C ILE A 170 14.90 -29.58 -25.52
N ASP A 171 14.40 -28.55 -24.88
CA ASP A 171 15.22 -27.59 -24.15
C ASP A 171 14.50 -27.09 -22.90
N GLY A 172 15.23 -26.51 -21.97
CA GLY A 172 14.63 -26.00 -20.75
C GLY A 172 15.61 -25.53 -19.71
N GLN A 173 15.07 -25.26 -18.52
CA GLN A 173 15.81 -24.80 -17.36
C GLN A 173 15.30 -25.50 -16.10
N VAL A 174 16.24 -25.92 -15.26
CA VAL A 174 15.98 -26.38 -13.88
C VAL A 174 16.72 -25.46 -12.93
N GLY A 175 16.06 -25.02 -11.87
CA GLY A 175 16.67 -24.19 -10.86
C GLY A 175 16.15 -24.44 -9.46
N LEU A 176 16.94 -23.96 -8.50
CA LEU A 176 16.55 -23.89 -7.10
C LEU A 176 17.07 -22.57 -6.54
N ARG A 177 16.16 -21.82 -5.89
CA ARG A 177 16.49 -20.60 -5.19
C ARG A 177 16.14 -20.73 -3.71
N TYR A 178 17.02 -20.25 -2.84
CA TYR A 178 16.75 -20.08 -1.42
C TYR A 178 16.56 -18.60 -1.11
N GLU A 179 15.56 -18.30 -0.29
CA GLU A 179 15.19 -16.97 0.15
C GLU A 179 15.11 -16.97 1.67
N ASN A 180 15.69 -15.96 2.33
CA ASN A 180 15.57 -15.73 3.76
C ASN A 180 15.43 -14.22 4.03
N ALA A 181 14.52 -13.83 4.91
CA ALA A 181 14.39 -12.44 5.34
C ALA A 181 14.03 -12.36 6.82
N LYS A 182 14.57 -11.35 7.50
CA LYS A 182 14.20 -10.94 8.85
C LYS A 182 13.87 -9.46 8.84
N ILE A 183 12.75 -9.11 9.48
CA ILE A 183 12.25 -7.76 9.61
C ILE A 183 12.15 -7.47 11.11
N ASP A 184 12.81 -6.41 11.55
CA ASP A 184 12.71 -5.87 12.91
C ASP A 184 11.96 -4.54 12.82
N MET A 185 10.95 -4.34 13.68
CA MET A 185 10.02 -3.20 13.61
C MET A 185 9.86 -2.56 14.98
N THR A 186 9.88 -1.24 15.01
CA THR A 186 9.64 -0.41 16.19
C THR A 186 8.55 0.60 15.89
N PHE A 187 7.56 0.69 16.78
CA PHE A 187 6.43 1.62 16.68
C PHE A 187 6.42 2.49 17.91
N PHE A 188 6.12 3.77 17.72
CA PHE A 188 6.11 4.77 18.78
C PHE A 188 4.70 5.35 18.85
N ASP A 189 4.13 5.37 20.05
CA ASP A 189 2.86 6.04 20.31
C ASP A 189 3.10 7.54 20.50
N ILE A 190 2.43 8.36 19.69
CA ILE A 190 2.53 9.84 19.72
C ILE A 190 1.31 10.49 20.40
N ASP A 191 0.27 9.72 20.69
CA ASP A 191 -1.01 10.17 21.24
C ASP A 191 -1.13 9.85 22.74
N GLN A 192 -0.68 8.65 23.15
CA GLN A 192 -0.68 8.17 24.53
C GLN A 192 0.74 8.25 25.10
N ASN A 193 1.14 9.43 25.60
CA ASN A 193 2.38 9.61 26.37
C ASN A 193 3.64 9.12 25.60
N PRO A 194 4.46 10.00 24.99
CA PRO A 194 5.46 9.72 23.93
C PRO A 194 6.62 8.74 24.28
N THR A 195 6.52 8.01 25.38
CA THR A 195 7.41 6.97 25.87
C THR A 195 7.00 5.55 25.51
N ASP A 196 5.76 5.30 25.08
CA ASP A 196 5.30 3.94 24.78
C ASP A 196 5.79 3.48 23.40
N VAL A 197 6.69 2.49 23.44
CA VAL A 197 7.33 1.90 22.27
C VAL A 197 6.95 0.43 22.20
N SER A 198 6.41 -0.01 21.06
CA SER A 198 6.17 -1.42 20.80
C SER A 198 7.15 -1.96 19.76
N PHE A 199 7.49 -3.23 19.91
CA PHE A 199 8.42 -3.93 19.05
C PHE A 199 7.72 -5.12 18.42
N ALA A 200 8.04 -5.39 17.17
CA ALA A 200 7.64 -6.61 16.50
C ALA A 200 8.75 -7.10 15.59
N ASP A 201 8.83 -8.41 15.40
CA ASP A 201 9.72 -9.03 14.43
C ASP A 201 8.95 -10.01 13.55
N ASN A 202 9.43 -10.19 12.32
CA ASN A 202 8.92 -11.19 11.40
C ASN A 202 10.10 -11.84 10.67
N SER A 203 10.03 -13.15 10.46
CA SER A 203 11.05 -13.86 9.70
C SER A 203 10.41 -14.89 8.78
N SER A 204 11.05 -15.09 7.62
CA SER A 204 10.59 -16.02 6.61
C SER A 204 11.74 -16.64 5.84
N SER A 205 11.57 -17.88 5.43
CA SER A 205 12.48 -18.53 4.49
C SER A 205 11.75 -19.50 3.59
N ALA A 206 12.18 -19.61 2.34
CA ALA A 206 11.60 -20.55 1.37
C ALA A 206 12.67 -21.13 0.43
N TRP A 207 12.40 -22.37 0.02
CA TRP A 207 13.06 -23.01 -1.12
C TRP A 207 12.12 -22.93 -2.31
N LEU A 208 12.61 -22.41 -3.41
CA LEU A 208 11.83 -22.07 -4.60
C LEU A 208 12.41 -22.84 -5.79
N PRO A 209 12.01 -24.11 -5.98
CA PRO A 209 12.36 -24.84 -7.19
C PRO A 209 11.68 -24.23 -8.42
N SER A 210 12.37 -24.30 -9.55
CA SER A 210 11.84 -23.94 -10.87
C SER A 210 12.19 -25.02 -11.90
N PHE A 211 11.24 -25.33 -12.76
CA PHE A 211 11.40 -26.25 -13.87
C PHE A 211 10.60 -25.71 -15.05
N VAL A 212 11.26 -25.51 -16.19
CA VAL A 212 10.62 -25.13 -17.44
C VAL A 212 11.18 -26.03 -18.53
N VAL A 213 10.31 -26.63 -19.33
CA VAL A 213 10.71 -27.47 -20.47
C VAL A 213 9.88 -27.10 -21.69
N ARG A 214 10.54 -27.09 -22.84
CA ARG A 214 9.96 -26.91 -24.16
C ARG A 214 10.30 -28.13 -25.01
N TYR A 215 9.29 -28.65 -25.69
CA TYR A 215 9.41 -29.74 -26.63
C TYR A 215 8.87 -29.32 -28.00
N HIS A 216 9.72 -29.37 -29.01
CA HIS A 216 9.41 -28.93 -30.37
C HIS A 216 8.73 -30.07 -31.11
N LEU A 217 7.40 -30.14 -31.00
CA LEU A 217 6.57 -31.16 -31.66
C LEU A 217 6.73 -31.12 -33.19
N ALA A 218 6.90 -29.92 -33.74
CA ALA A 218 7.25 -29.61 -35.12
C ALA A 218 8.07 -28.31 -35.19
N GLU A 219 8.51 -27.90 -36.38
CA GLU A 219 9.28 -26.65 -36.58
C GLU A 219 8.49 -25.41 -36.14
N ASP A 220 7.16 -25.48 -36.22
CA ASP A 220 6.21 -24.41 -35.92
C ASP A 220 5.33 -24.72 -34.70
N LEU A 221 5.51 -25.86 -34.03
CA LEU A 221 4.64 -26.32 -32.94
C LEU A 221 5.45 -26.69 -31.69
N ILE A 222 5.24 -25.94 -30.61
CA ILE A 222 5.98 -26.09 -29.35
C ILE A 222 5.01 -26.40 -28.21
N ALA A 223 5.29 -27.47 -27.45
CA ALA A 223 4.66 -27.71 -26.17
C ALA A 223 5.59 -27.25 -25.04
N ARG A 224 5.05 -26.50 -24.08
CA ARG A 224 5.79 -25.99 -22.91
C ARG A 224 5.13 -26.46 -21.64
N ALA A 225 5.91 -26.96 -20.69
CA ALA A 225 5.46 -27.21 -19.33
C ALA A 225 6.34 -26.45 -18.34
N ALA A 226 5.73 -25.86 -17.33
CA ALA A 226 6.43 -25.16 -16.27
C ALA A 226 5.90 -25.53 -14.89
N TYR A 227 6.82 -25.64 -13.92
CA TYR A 227 6.56 -25.75 -12.50
C TYR A 227 7.43 -24.73 -11.77
N THR A 228 6.82 -23.86 -10.97
CA THR A 228 7.59 -22.88 -10.17
C THR A 228 6.98 -22.71 -8.79
N GLU A 229 7.81 -22.53 -7.78
CA GLU A 229 7.38 -22.08 -6.46
C GLU A 229 7.76 -20.62 -6.24
N THR A 230 6.86 -19.84 -5.66
CA THR A 230 7.02 -18.41 -5.45
C THR A 230 6.62 -18.00 -4.03
N ILE A 231 7.25 -16.97 -3.48
CA ILE A 231 6.92 -16.39 -2.17
C ILE A 231 6.68 -14.88 -2.31
N ARG A 232 5.63 -14.37 -1.65
CA ARG A 232 5.32 -12.94 -1.54
C ARG A 232 5.23 -12.56 -0.06
N ARG A 233 6.15 -11.72 0.40
CA ARG A 233 6.19 -11.24 1.78
C ARG A 233 5.15 -10.15 2.04
N PRO A 234 4.65 -10.00 3.28
CA PRO A 234 3.74 -8.92 3.64
C PRO A 234 4.38 -7.55 3.45
N GLU A 235 3.57 -6.53 3.17
CA GLU A 235 4.04 -5.16 3.16
C GLU A 235 4.29 -4.67 4.59
N PHE A 236 5.26 -3.77 4.78
CA PHE A 236 5.61 -3.28 6.13
C PHE A 236 4.42 -2.63 6.87
N SER A 237 3.52 -1.96 6.14
CA SER A 237 2.28 -1.40 6.70
C SER A 237 1.34 -2.48 7.25
N GLN A 238 1.29 -3.66 6.63
CA GLN A 238 0.47 -4.79 7.09
C GLN A 238 1.02 -5.42 8.37
N LEU A 239 2.31 -5.24 8.65
CA LEU A 239 2.97 -5.77 9.84
C LEU A 239 2.92 -4.79 11.03
N ASN A 240 2.27 -3.64 10.88
CA ASN A 240 2.17 -2.64 11.94
C ASN A 240 1.53 -3.21 13.21
N SER A 241 2.23 -3.20 14.36
CA SER A 241 1.66 -3.71 15.61
C SER A 241 0.74 -2.72 16.33
N PHE A 242 0.73 -1.45 15.90
CA PHE A 242 -0.14 -0.44 16.45
C PHE A 242 -1.60 -0.70 16.07
N ILE A 243 -2.49 -0.52 17.04
CA ILE A 243 -3.94 -0.62 16.87
C ILE A 243 -4.54 0.73 17.24
N TYR A 244 -5.21 1.36 16.28
CA TYR A 244 -5.98 2.56 16.51
C TYR A 244 -7.38 2.17 17.00
N TYR A 245 -7.79 2.72 18.14
CA TYR A 245 -9.11 2.51 18.74
C TYR A 245 -9.97 3.75 18.55
N THR A 246 -11.22 3.55 18.16
CA THR A 246 -12.23 4.60 18.00
C THR A 246 -13.44 4.20 18.83
N GLU A 247 -13.72 5.00 19.86
CA GLU A 247 -14.84 4.79 20.77
C GLU A 247 -16.19 4.81 20.04
N ASP A 248 -17.21 4.24 20.69
CA ASP A 248 -18.56 4.26 20.17
C ASP A 248 -19.20 5.64 20.33
N VAL A 249 -19.06 6.48 19.31
CA VAL A 249 -19.67 7.82 19.27
C VAL A 249 -21.15 7.81 18.84
N THR A 250 -21.73 6.64 18.57
CA THR A 250 -23.09 6.48 18.03
C THR A 250 -24.04 5.65 18.91
N ASP A 251 -23.56 5.16 20.05
CA ASP A 251 -24.32 4.36 21.03
C ASP A 251 -24.92 3.07 20.41
N ILE A 252 -24.13 2.39 19.57
CA ILE A 252 -24.47 1.11 18.93
C ILE A 252 -24.01 -0.12 19.73
N GLY A 253 -23.29 0.10 20.83
CA GLY A 253 -22.84 -0.90 21.80
C GLY A 253 -21.46 -1.48 21.54
N TYR A 254 -20.66 -0.88 20.65
CA TYR A 254 -19.27 -1.27 20.40
C TYR A 254 -18.47 -0.18 19.68
N GLY A 255 -17.18 -0.07 20.01
CA GLY A 255 -16.21 0.75 19.28
C GLY A 255 -15.64 0.04 18.05
N THR A 256 -14.84 0.75 17.26
CA THR A 256 -14.09 0.16 16.12
C THR A 256 -12.60 0.26 16.36
N ALA A 257 -11.84 -0.74 15.90
CA ALA A 257 -10.39 -0.74 16.00
C ALA A 257 -9.76 -1.21 14.68
N ASN A 258 -8.62 -0.63 14.31
CA ASN A 258 -7.93 -0.97 13.06
C ASN A 258 -6.42 -1.01 13.28
N GLY A 259 -5.73 -1.99 12.69
CA GLY A 259 -4.28 -2.09 12.81
C GLY A 259 -3.68 -3.08 11.83
N GLY A 260 -2.35 -3.16 11.80
CA GLY A 260 -1.65 -4.25 11.14
C GLY A 260 -1.59 -5.50 12.02
N ASN A 261 -0.88 -6.52 11.55
CA ASN A 261 -0.65 -7.76 12.26
C ASN A 261 0.79 -8.25 12.00
N PRO A 262 1.70 -8.12 12.97
CA PRO A 262 3.10 -8.50 12.78
C PRO A 262 3.29 -10.01 12.60
N SER A 263 2.30 -10.84 12.95
CA SER A 263 2.35 -12.30 12.84
C SER A 263 1.99 -12.83 11.45
N ILE A 264 1.68 -11.97 10.47
CA ILE A 264 1.35 -12.42 9.12
C ILE A 264 2.55 -13.12 8.50
N LYS A 265 2.30 -14.30 7.94
CA LYS A 265 3.27 -15.07 7.17
C LYS A 265 3.20 -14.70 5.69
N PRO A 266 4.29 -14.85 4.94
CA PRO A 266 4.27 -14.71 3.48
C PRO A 266 3.23 -15.61 2.80
N VAL A 267 2.78 -15.17 1.64
CA VAL A 267 1.96 -15.98 0.73
C VAL A 267 2.90 -16.81 -0.15
N GLU A 268 2.71 -18.12 -0.17
CA GLU A 268 3.46 -19.04 -1.03
C GLU A 268 2.55 -19.56 -2.15
N SER A 269 3.12 -19.83 -3.32
CA SER A 269 2.35 -20.41 -4.42
C SER A 269 3.16 -21.43 -5.22
N LYS A 270 2.52 -22.57 -5.48
CA LYS A 270 2.95 -23.60 -6.42
C LYS A 270 2.21 -23.41 -7.74
N ASN A 271 2.99 -23.23 -8.79
CA ASN A 271 2.50 -22.83 -10.09
C ASN A 271 2.76 -23.92 -11.11
N TYR A 272 1.73 -24.26 -11.88
CA TYR A 272 1.77 -25.24 -12.95
C TYR A 272 1.23 -24.61 -14.22
N ASP A 273 1.97 -24.71 -15.31
CA ASP A 273 1.56 -24.26 -16.63
C ASP A 273 1.81 -25.34 -17.68
N LEU A 274 0.83 -25.54 -18.56
CA LEU A 274 0.94 -26.37 -19.75
C LEU A 274 0.45 -25.56 -20.95
N THR A 275 1.36 -25.22 -21.85
CA THR A 275 1.09 -24.40 -23.03
C THR A 275 1.36 -25.18 -24.30
N LEU A 276 0.51 -24.98 -25.31
CA LEU A 276 0.76 -25.37 -26.69
C LEU A 276 0.78 -24.10 -27.55
N GLU A 277 1.86 -23.91 -28.31
CA GLU A 277 2.12 -22.72 -29.14
C GLU A 277 2.30 -23.16 -30.60
N TRP A 278 1.54 -22.57 -31.53
CA TRP A 278 1.64 -22.83 -32.96
C TRP A 278 1.94 -21.53 -33.72
N TYR A 279 3.07 -21.50 -34.42
CA TYR A 279 3.60 -20.38 -35.18
C TYR A 279 3.33 -20.58 -36.68
N PHE A 280 2.08 -20.39 -37.09
CA PHE A 280 1.59 -20.78 -38.41
C PHE A 280 2.02 -19.87 -39.58
N ALA A 281 2.63 -18.71 -39.30
CA ALA A 281 3.24 -17.85 -40.31
C ALA A 281 4.34 -16.96 -39.70
N GLU A 282 5.16 -16.33 -40.54
CA GLU A 282 6.17 -15.35 -40.12
C GLU A 282 5.45 -14.21 -39.37
N ALA A 283 5.67 -14.13 -38.05
CA ALA A 283 4.99 -13.26 -37.08
C ALA A 283 3.57 -13.64 -36.61
N SER A 284 2.93 -14.70 -37.13
CA SER A 284 1.60 -15.11 -36.65
C SER A 284 1.66 -16.31 -35.70
N SER A 285 0.84 -16.31 -34.65
CA SER A 285 0.81 -17.37 -33.65
C SER A 285 -0.57 -17.60 -33.04
N LEU A 286 -0.83 -18.84 -32.64
CA LEU A 286 -1.97 -19.24 -31.84
C LEU A 286 -1.44 -20.05 -30.66
N TYR A 287 -1.86 -19.73 -29.45
CA TYR A 287 -1.48 -20.51 -28.28
C TYR A 287 -2.66 -20.73 -27.33
N GLY A 288 -2.55 -21.79 -26.53
CA GLY A 288 -3.41 -22.04 -25.39
C GLY A 288 -2.61 -22.53 -24.19
N THR A 289 -2.94 -22.00 -23.01
CA THR A 289 -2.29 -22.35 -21.74
C THR A 289 -3.33 -22.82 -20.74
N LEU A 290 -3.13 -24.02 -20.18
CA LEU A 290 -3.79 -24.46 -18.96
C LEU A 290 -2.89 -24.08 -17.79
N PHE A 291 -3.43 -23.40 -16.80
CA PHE A 291 -2.69 -23.00 -15.61
C PHE A 291 -3.38 -23.46 -14.33
N LYS A 292 -2.58 -23.74 -13.30
CA LYS A 292 -3.03 -23.98 -11.93
C LYS A 292 -2.06 -23.36 -10.95
N ARG A 293 -2.60 -22.68 -9.95
CA ARG A 293 -1.87 -21.99 -8.88
C ARG A 293 -2.45 -22.47 -7.57
N ASP A 294 -1.69 -23.23 -6.80
CA ASP A 294 -2.05 -23.56 -5.42
C ASP A 294 -1.40 -22.50 -4.52
N ILE A 295 -2.22 -21.73 -3.79
CA ILE A 295 -1.81 -20.57 -3.02
C ILE A 295 -2.03 -20.87 -1.53
N GLU A 296 -0.98 -20.73 -0.72
CA GLU A 296 -1.00 -20.96 0.71
C GLU A 296 -0.85 -19.64 1.47
N GLY A 297 -1.61 -19.49 2.56
CA GLY A 297 -1.50 -18.33 3.45
C GLY A 297 -2.00 -17.00 2.88
N PHE A 298 -3.00 -17.01 2.01
CA PHE A 298 -3.58 -15.78 1.44
C PHE A 298 -3.95 -14.76 2.54
N VAL A 299 -3.67 -13.47 2.31
CA VAL A 299 -3.90 -12.43 3.32
C VAL A 299 -5.25 -11.76 3.07
N TYR A 300 -6.11 -11.73 4.09
CA TYR A 300 -7.43 -11.08 4.05
C TYR A 300 -7.62 -10.16 5.26
N GLY A 301 -8.51 -9.17 5.12
CA GLY A 301 -8.97 -8.37 6.25
C GLY A 301 -9.90 -9.19 7.13
N SER A 302 -9.49 -9.45 8.37
CA SER A 302 -10.27 -10.18 9.37
C SER A 302 -10.91 -9.20 10.36
N ASN A 303 -12.17 -9.43 10.70
CA ASN A 303 -12.91 -8.67 11.71
C ASN A 303 -13.18 -9.59 12.90
N ARG A 304 -12.77 -9.18 14.10
CA ARG A 304 -13.06 -9.93 15.34
C ARG A 304 -13.42 -8.99 16.47
N ILE A 305 -14.27 -9.45 17.36
CA ILE A 305 -14.57 -8.73 18.60
C ILE A 305 -13.39 -8.93 19.56
N ILE A 306 -12.90 -7.84 20.11
CA ILE A 306 -11.95 -7.81 21.22
C ILE A 306 -12.53 -6.99 22.38
N GLN A 307 -12.00 -7.21 23.58
CA GLN A 307 -12.27 -6.36 24.72
C GLN A 307 -11.10 -5.41 24.90
N TYR A 308 -11.36 -4.11 24.98
CA TYR A 308 -10.34 -3.10 25.27
C TYR A 308 -10.89 -2.09 26.26
N GLN A 309 -10.08 -1.73 27.25
CA GLN A 309 -10.40 -0.66 28.19
C GLN A 309 -9.61 0.58 27.73
N GLY A 310 -10.34 1.53 27.14
CA GLY A 310 -9.77 2.82 26.77
C GLY A 310 -9.33 3.63 27.99
N PRO A 311 -8.52 4.67 27.78
CA PRO A 311 -7.97 5.51 28.86
C PRO A 311 -9.06 6.14 29.75
N ASP A 312 -10.17 6.54 29.13
CA ASP A 312 -11.30 7.20 29.78
C ASP A 312 -12.42 6.22 30.18
N ALA A 313 -12.29 4.93 29.84
CA ALA A 313 -13.29 3.90 30.09
C ALA A 313 -13.16 3.27 31.48
N THR A 314 -14.27 3.14 32.20
CA THR A 314 -14.27 2.53 33.55
C THR A 314 -14.20 1.01 33.55
N GLU A 315 -14.65 0.37 32.48
CA GLU A 315 -14.63 -1.08 32.27
C GLU A 315 -14.25 -1.39 30.81
N PRO A 316 -13.78 -2.61 30.48
CA PRO A 316 -13.54 -3.00 29.10
C PRO A 316 -14.84 -2.99 28.26
N GLU A 317 -14.73 -2.51 27.03
CA GLU A 317 -15.83 -2.47 26.06
C GLU A 317 -15.52 -3.34 24.84
N ASP A 318 -16.57 -3.70 24.10
CA ASP A 318 -16.46 -4.43 22.83
C ASP A 318 -15.91 -3.50 21.73
N TYR A 319 -14.87 -3.96 21.03
CA TYR A 319 -14.38 -3.33 19.81
C TYR A 319 -14.36 -4.32 18.65
N ILE A 320 -14.80 -3.90 17.47
CA ILE A 320 -14.59 -4.64 16.23
C ILE A 320 -13.19 -4.29 15.70
N LEU A 321 -12.24 -5.20 15.87
CA LEU A 321 -10.89 -5.08 15.36
C LEU A 321 -10.79 -5.60 13.93
N THR A 322 -10.40 -4.72 13.00
CA THR A 322 -10.05 -5.04 11.61
C THR A 322 -8.53 -5.14 11.47
N GLN A 323 -8.03 -6.32 11.12
CA GLN A 323 -6.60 -6.58 10.91
C GLN A 323 -6.36 -7.55 9.75
N PRO A 324 -5.27 -7.39 8.98
CA PRO A 324 -4.87 -8.40 8.01
C PRO A 324 -4.47 -9.70 8.71
N ASN A 325 -4.85 -10.85 8.14
CA ASN A 325 -4.52 -12.16 8.70
C ASN A 325 -4.35 -13.20 7.57
N ASN A 326 -3.60 -14.26 7.82
CA ASN A 326 -3.53 -15.38 6.87
C ASN A 326 -4.83 -16.20 6.91
N SER A 327 -5.41 -16.49 5.75
CA SER A 327 -6.55 -17.40 5.58
C SER A 327 -6.08 -18.84 5.32
N SER A 328 -7.07 -19.71 5.07
CA SER A 328 -6.86 -21.01 4.45
C SER A 328 -6.29 -20.90 3.04
N ASN A 329 -5.81 -22.03 2.53
CA ASN A 329 -5.29 -22.20 1.19
C ASN A 329 -6.37 -22.00 0.13
N GLY A 330 -5.96 -21.61 -1.08
CA GLY A 330 -6.83 -21.43 -2.25
C GLY A 330 -6.19 -21.99 -3.51
N THR A 331 -7.01 -22.24 -4.52
CA THR A 331 -6.55 -22.65 -5.85
C THR A 331 -7.11 -21.69 -6.89
N LEU A 332 -6.27 -21.28 -7.83
CA LEU A 332 -6.62 -20.50 -9.01
C LEU A 332 -6.20 -21.29 -10.26
N ASP A 333 -7.15 -21.72 -11.05
CA ASP A 333 -6.92 -22.48 -12.29
C ASP A 333 -7.78 -21.97 -13.43
N GLY A 334 -7.35 -22.24 -14.67
CA GLY A 334 -8.06 -21.78 -15.84
C GLY A 334 -7.37 -22.11 -17.16
N LEU A 335 -7.93 -21.52 -18.22
CA LEU A 335 -7.46 -21.62 -19.59
C LEU A 335 -7.26 -20.20 -20.14
N GLU A 336 -6.14 -19.97 -20.79
CA GLU A 336 -5.86 -18.76 -21.58
C GLU A 336 -5.70 -19.14 -23.05
N LEU A 337 -6.18 -18.27 -23.94
CA LEU A 337 -6.04 -18.41 -25.39
C LEU A 337 -5.55 -17.08 -25.96
N GLY A 338 -4.63 -17.14 -26.91
CA GLY A 338 -4.14 -15.94 -27.61
C GLY A 338 -3.90 -16.21 -29.08
N LEU A 339 -4.24 -15.22 -29.92
CA LEU A 339 -4.05 -15.24 -31.37
C LEU A 339 -3.40 -13.92 -31.78
N VAL A 340 -2.30 -14.03 -32.50
CA VAL A 340 -1.66 -12.93 -33.21
C VAL A 340 -1.67 -13.27 -34.69
N TYR A 341 -2.20 -12.37 -35.51
CA TYR A 341 -2.28 -12.56 -36.95
C TYR A 341 -1.74 -11.31 -37.66
N PHE A 342 -0.71 -11.51 -38.47
CA PHE A 342 -0.19 -10.51 -39.38
C PHE A 342 -0.58 -10.87 -40.83
N PRO A 343 -1.39 -10.02 -41.49
CA PRO A 343 -1.94 -10.29 -42.81
C PRO A 343 -0.96 -10.08 -43.98
#